data_AF-A0A6G2JER7-F1
#
_entry.id   AF-A0A6G2JER7-F1
#
_cell.length_a   1.000
_cell.length_b   1.000
_cell.length_c   1.000
_cell.angle_alpha   90.00
_cell.angle_beta   90.00
_cell.angle_gamma   90.00
#
_symmetry.space_group_name_H-M   'P 1'
#
loop_
_entity.id
_entity.type
_entity.pdbx_description
1 polymer ?
#
loop_
_entity_poly.entity_id
_entity_poly.type
_entity_poly.pdbx_seq_one_letter_code
_entity_poly.pdbx_strand_id
1 'polypeptide(L)'
;SLRGPHPQPAIPRANAKRRINGQIRVLLQIFERSCYVGYTATPFANIFIDPDTNDEMLGQDLFPRSFIVSLDAPSNYFGPKTVFLERPTEYVRSINDNEDHLPLIHDKETSITSLPPSLIEALRVFIVGKAIRLARGQSHEHCSMLVNASRFVNVQRQLRDELHTQLESIRASLRINGTQIPETAMLDAEIQSLHRGWKDEFDSVEPSWPLVLTHLYEAAAPVRVVEVNGRSPGTLNYQDYIEDGLNVVAVGGYSLSRGLTLEGLMISYFLRNSMMYDTLMQMGRWFGYRPDYQDLCRIWMPEEAQGWYEHITESAEELRDEIRSMEAVGATPEEFGLKIRSHPDALIVTARNKMGTSSRVVVNIGLADKLIETHMLSRDADSLASNRATAARFARNIAAQGHKPSLSDGDGFGWLAKGVPAVAIVDFLTEFRNHPGALLTGSGPIKRYIEERQDDELADWDVLFSSVGTRSDVVTDDSLGFLIRCQRRTEGKLSDSKTLLVSNRQRVSTRGIEKTGLSFAQKAAAELGYRAHLEKEGRPVNGTTPNYPDWAYRAQRTSPLLVLHLLAIQDPQGESIRSDPVVAWSISFPPTRLKEKHVEFVVNTTWLREHYGDDLEEEEMLGDDV
;
A
#
# COMPACT_ATOMS: atom_id res chain seq x y z
N SER A 1 -65.93 -4.28 13.72
CA SER A 1 -65.14 -4.57 12.51
C SER A 1 -64.21 -3.40 12.22
N LEU A 2 -63.14 -3.26 13.01
CA LEU A 2 -62.09 -2.27 12.81
C LEU A 2 -60.86 -3.06 12.34
N ARG A 3 -60.50 -2.92 11.07
CA ARG A 3 -59.29 -3.53 10.49
C ARG A 3 -58.08 -2.81 11.08
N GLY A 4 -57.19 -3.57 11.72
CA GLY A 4 -55.92 -3.08 12.21
C GLY A 4 -54.99 -2.62 11.07
N PRO A 5 -53.93 -1.86 11.39
CA PRO A 5 -53.02 -1.32 10.40
C PRO A 5 -52.27 -2.45 9.70
N HIS A 6 -52.17 -2.35 8.37
CA HIS A 6 -51.38 -3.26 7.54
C HIS A 6 -49.92 -3.27 8.00
N PRO A 7 -49.24 -4.44 8.03
CA PRO A 7 -47.83 -4.50 8.34
C PRO A 7 -47.05 -3.79 7.21
N GLN A 8 -46.19 -2.84 7.58
CA GLN A 8 -45.21 -2.27 6.66
C GLN A 8 -44.33 -3.41 6.11
N PRO A 9 -44.00 -3.42 4.81
CA PRO A 9 -43.07 -4.40 4.28
C PRO A 9 -41.72 -4.20 4.96
N ALA A 10 -41.16 -5.29 5.50
CA ALA A 10 -39.84 -5.29 6.09
C ALA A 10 -38.81 -4.91 5.01
N ILE A 11 -38.25 -3.69 5.14
CA ILE A 11 -37.13 -3.25 4.32
C ILE A 11 -35.92 -4.12 4.75
N PRO A 12 -35.24 -4.82 3.82
CA PRO A 12 -34.01 -5.55 4.14
C PRO A 12 -33.03 -4.61 4.85
N ARG A 13 -32.33 -5.08 5.90
CA ARG A 13 -31.29 -4.29 6.58
C ARG A 13 -30.20 -3.92 5.58
N ALA A 14 -30.33 -2.75 4.95
CA ALA A 14 -29.30 -2.17 4.12
C ALA A 14 -28.18 -1.63 5.02
N ASN A 15 -26.92 -1.87 4.62
CA ASN A 15 -25.69 -1.35 5.22
C ASN A 15 -25.87 0.06 5.84
N ALA A 16 -25.44 0.28 7.09
CA ALA A 16 -25.64 1.53 7.83
C ALA A 16 -25.16 2.79 7.06
N LYS A 17 -24.09 2.67 6.26
CA LYS A 17 -23.60 3.74 5.35
C LYS A 17 -24.63 4.15 4.28
N ARG A 18 -25.40 3.19 3.74
CA ARG A 18 -26.50 3.48 2.79
C ARG A 18 -27.65 4.23 3.48
N ARG A 19 -27.89 3.96 4.76
CA ARG A 19 -28.92 4.64 5.55
C ARG A 19 -28.57 6.11 5.79
N ILE A 20 -27.33 6.41 6.18
CA ILE A 20 -26.86 7.79 6.38
C ILE A 20 -26.91 8.56 5.04
N ASN A 21 -26.36 7.98 3.97
CA ASN A 21 -26.41 8.63 2.65
C ASN A 21 -27.84 8.90 2.20
N GLY A 22 -28.76 7.95 2.41
CA GLY A 22 -30.18 8.16 2.13
C GLY A 22 -30.79 9.30 2.96
N GLN A 23 -30.46 9.41 4.25
CA GLN A 23 -30.93 10.51 5.11
C GLN A 23 -30.37 11.87 4.67
N ILE A 24 -29.10 11.94 4.26
CA ILE A 24 -28.52 13.17 3.71
C ILE A 24 -29.25 13.58 2.44
N ARG A 25 -29.51 12.64 1.51
CA ARG A 25 -30.26 12.92 0.27
C ARG A 25 -31.67 13.45 0.56
N VAL A 26 -32.41 12.82 1.49
CA VAL A 26 -33.73 13.30 1.93
C VAL A 26 -33.62 14.72 2.48
N LEU A 27 -32.62 15.01 3.31
CA LEU A 27 -32.42 16.34 3.88
C LEU A 27 -32.15 17.40 2.80
N LEU A 28 -31.33 17.07 1.79
CA LEU A 28 -31.03 17.98 0.67
C LEU A 28 -32.27 18.31 -0.17
N GLN A 29 -33.24 17.39 -0.27
CA GLN A 29 -34.50 17.57 -1.02
C GLN A 29 -35.53 18.43 -0.29
N ILE A 30 -35.45 18.55 1.05
CA ILE A 30 -36.40 19.35 1.83
C ILE A 30 -36.23 20.86 1.53
N PHE A 31 -35.03 21.28 1.13
CA PHE A 31 -34.71 22.68 0.88
C PHE A 31 -34.72 23.00 -0.62
N GLU A 32 -35.33 24.12 -1.01
CA GLU A 32 -35.29 24.63 -2.39
C GLU A 32 -33.86 24.99 -2.85
N ARG A 33 -32.97 25.31 -1.91
CA ARG A 33 -31.55 25.59 -2.14
C ARG A 33 -30.73 24.87 -1.08
N SER A 34 -29.84 24.00 -1.50
CA SER A 34 -28.94 23.24 -0.62
C SER A 34 -27.54 23.15 -1.23
N CYS A 35 -26.52 23.06 -0.36
CA CYS A 35 -25.14 22.82 -0.74
C CYS A 35 -24.59 21.72 0.16
N TYR A 36 -24.03 20.67 -0.45
CA TYR A 36 -23.33 19.60 0.25
C TYR A 36 -21.84 19.69 -0.06
N VAL A 37 -21.03 19.93 0.96
CA VAL A 37 -19.58 19.98 0.86
C VAL A 37 -19.01 18.84 1.70
N GLY A 38 -18.41 17.87 1.04
CA GLY A 38 -17.70 16.77 1.69
C GLY A 38 -16.22 17.10 1.85
N TYR A 39 -15.67 16.85 3.04
CA TYR A 39 -14.23 16.88 3.28
C TYR A 39 -13.76 15.47 3.62
N THR A 40 -12.75 14.96 2.90
CA THR A 40 -12.23 13.62 3.10
C THR A 40 -10.72 13.57 2.89
N ALA A 41 -10.04 12.78 3.71
CA ALA A 41 -8.63 12.43 3.51
C ALA A 41 -8.45 11.34 2.43
N THR A 42 -9.49 10.53 2.19
CA THR A 42 -9.52 9.49 1.15
C THR A 42 -10.61 9.83 0.13
N PRO A 43 -10.25 10.36 -1.05
CA PRO A 43 -11.24 10.84 -2.02
C PRO A 43 -12.04 9.69 -2.67
N PHE A 44 -11.51 8.46 -2.65
CA PHE A 44 -12.04 7.30 -3.36
C PHE A 44 -13.49 6.95 -2.99
N ALA A 45 -13.85 6.90 -1.71
CA ALA A 45 -15.19 6.50 -1.27
C ALA A 45 -16.33 7.36 -1.86
N ASN A 46 -16.10 8.67 -1.97
CA ASN A 46 -17.10 9.63 -2.43
C ASN A 46 -17.06 9.80 -3.95
N ILE A 47 -15.88 9.65 -4.58
CA ILE A 47 -15.77 9.79 -6.03
C ILE A 47 -16.27 8.54 -6.78
N PHE A 48 -16.26 7.36 -6.14
CA PHE A 48 -16.79 6.13 -6.74
C PHE A 48 -18.29 5.90 -6.50
N ILE A 49 -19.00 6.89 -5.97
CA ILE A 49 -20.46 6.87 -5.93
C ILE A 49 -20.99 6.97 -7.36
N ASP A 50 -21.90 6.05 -7.73
CA ASP A 50 -22.45 5.93 -9.08
C ASP A 50 -23.54 6.98 -9.33
N PRO A 51 -23.29 8.04 -10.14
CA PRO A 51 -24.25 9.13 -10.33
C PRO A 51 -25.51 8.68 -11.07
N ASP A 52 -25.44 7.53 -11.78
CA ASP A 52 -26.53 7.01 -12.61
C ASP A 52 -27.43 6.07 -11.80
N THR A 53 -27.11 5.82 -10.53
CA THR A 53 -28.07 5.27 -9.56
C THR A 53 -29.07 6.34 -9.14
N ASN A 54 -29.84 6.82 -10.11
CA ASN A 54 -31.12 7.46 -9.87
C ASN A 54 -32.10 6.38 -9.39
N ASP A 55 -31.91 5.93 -8.15
CA ASP A 55 -32.96 5.19 -7.46
C ASP A 55 -34.15 6.16 -7.38
N GLU A 56 -35.18 5.93 -8.19
CA GLU A 56 -36.28 6.88 -8.45
C GLU A 56 -36.98 7.37 -7.16
N MET A 57 -36.78 6.66 -6.04
CA MET A 57 -37.26 7.05 -4.71
C MET A 57 -36.36 8.01 -3.90
N LEU A 58 -35.09 8.26 -4.28
CA LEU A 58 -34.09 8.87 -3.38
C LEU A 58 -33.31 10.08 -3.92
N GLY A 59 -33.63 10.62 -5.10
CA GLY A 59 -33.05 11.88 -5.59
C GLY A 59 -31.60 11.83 -6.07
N GLN A 60 -31.03 13.01 -6.33
CA GLN A 60 -29.67 13.20 -6.86
C GLN A 60 -28.60 12.60 -5.92
N ASP A 61 -27.60 11.92 -6.50
CA ASP A 61 -26.54 11.28 -5.73
C ASP A 61 -25.57 12.29 -5.06
N LEU A 62 -24.85 11.86 -4.01
CA LEU A 62 -23.84 12.61 -3.25
C LEU A 62 -22.50 12.73 -3.98
N PHE A 63 -22.43 12.34 -5.26
CA PHE A 63 -21.26 12.52 -6.10
C PHE A 63 -20.93 14.03 -6.21
N PRO A 64 -19.66 14.44 -6.01
CA PRO A 64 -19.27 15.86 -6.00
C PRO A 64 -19.26 16.44 -7.43
N ARG A 65 -20.43 16.69 -8.01
CA ARG A 65 -20.59 17.14 -9.41
C ARG A 65 -20.00 18.53 -9.72
N SER A 66 -19.96 19.41 -8.73
CA SER A 66 -19.65 20.84 -8.95
C SER A 66 -18.17 21.17 -8.88
N PHE A 67 -17.45 20.56 -7.93
CA PHE A 67 -16.00 20.76 -7.77
C PHE A 67 -15.38 19.65 -6.93
N ILE A 68 -14.10 19.39 -7.16
CA ILE A 68 -13.21 18.65 -6.27
C ILE A 68 -11.94 19.49 -6.17
N VAL A 69 -11.55 19.85 -4.96
CA VAL A 69 -10.33 20.63 -4.71
C VAL A 69 -9.39 19.77 -3.88
N SER A 70 -8.16 19.60 -4.36
CA SER A 70 -7.10 18.94 -3.60
C SER A 70 -6.38 19.98 -2.74
N LEU A 71 -6.29 19.74 -1.43
CA LEU A 71 -5.46 20.56 -0.55
C LEU A 71 -4.06 19.95 -0.48
N ASP A 72 -3.05 20.76 -0.72
CA ASP A 72 -1.65 20.34 -0.56
C ASP A 72 -1.31 20.26 0.93
N ALA A 73 -0.63 19.17 1.31
CA ALA A 73 -0.09 19.05 2.65
C ALA A 73 1.12 19.99 2.80
N PRO A 74 1.25 20.71 3.92
CA PRO A 74 2.46 21.50 4.17
C PRO A 74 3.69 20.60 4.28
N SER A 75 4.87 21.15 4.04
CA SER A 75 6.13 20.40 3.95
C SER A 75 6.50 19.63 5.24
N ASN A 76 5.97 20.06 6.39
CA ASN A 76 6.15 19.45 7.70
C ASN A 76 5.09 18.38 8.07
N TYR A 77 4.23 18.00 7.13
CA TYR A 77 3.28 16.91 7.34
C TYR A 77 3.95 15.55 7.10
N PHE A 78 3.91 14.67 8.10
CA PHE A 78 4.39 13.31 7.99
C PHE A 78 3.29 12.41 7.41
N GLY A 79 3.32 12.24 6.09
CA GLY A 79 2.28 11.56 5.32
C GLY A 79 2.72 10.24 4.67
N PRO A 80 1.76 9.52 4.05
CA PRO A 80 2.02 8.24 3.38
C PRO A 80 3.05 8.34 2.26
N LYS A 81 3.05 9.43 1.48
CA LYS A 81 4.05 9.69 0.43
C LYS A 81 5.48 9.64 0.99
N THR A 82 5.72 10.33 2.11
CA THR A 82 7.04 10.36 2.76
C THR A 82 7.42 8.99 3.33
N VAL A 83 6.48 8.31 3.98
CA VAL A 83 6.74 7.02 4.63
C VAL A 83 6.96 5.90 3.63
N PHE A 84 6.13 5.78 2.59
CA PHE A 84 6.11 4.58 1.74
C PHE A 84 6.78 4.79 0.38
N LEU A 85 6.83 6.01 -0.16
CA LEU A 85 7.36 6.27 -1.51
C LEU A 85 8.72 6.96 -1.52
N GLU A 86 8.96 7.89 -0.59
CA GLU A 86 10.18 8.70 -0.54
C GLU A 86 11.25 8.09 0.37
N ARG A 87 10.90 7.74 1.61
CA ARG A 87 11.87 7.29 2.64
C ARG A 87 11.42 6.02 3.40
N PRO A 88 11.03 4.94 2.71
CA PRO A 88 10.57 3.71 3.37
C PRO A 88 11.62 3.05 4.25
N THR A 89 12.90 3.14 3.89
CA THR A 89 14.00 2.57 4.70
C THR A 89 14.22 3.34 6.00
N GLU A 90 13.84 4.62 6.07
CA GLU A 90 13.96 5.42 7.30
C GLU A 90 12.86 5.01 8.29
N TYR A 91 11.63 4.87 7.82
CA TYR A 91 10.45 4.76 8.70
C TYR A 91 9.85 3.35 8.83
N VAL A 92 10.02 2.45 7.86
CA VAL A 92 9.34 1.15 7.83
C VAL A 92 10.30 -0.01 8.13
N ARG A 93 9.87 -0.95 8.97
CA ARG A 93 10.59 -2.17 9.35
C ARG A 93 9.72 -3.38 9.02
N SER A 94 10.29 -4.36 8.33
CA SER A 94 9.59 -5.59 7.97
C SER A 94 9.43 -6.52 9.17
N ILE A 95 8.22 -7.02 9.41
CA ILE A 95 7.99 -8.10 10.37
C ILE A 95 8.04 -9.45 9.64
N ASN A 96 8.94 -10.33 10.09
CA ASN A 96 9.18 -11.64 9.46
C ASN A 96 9.20 -12.81 10.45
N ASP A 97 8.99 -12.53 11.73
CA ASP A 97 9.15 -13.45 12.86
C ASP A 97 7.86 -13.61 13.68
N ASN A 98 6.71 -13.17 13.16
CA ASN A 98 5.45 -13.27 13.87
C ASN A 98 4.84 -14.67 13.82
N GLU A 99 5.03 -15.44 12.74
CA GLU A 99 4.23 -16.66 12.48
C GLU A 99 4.25 -17.69 13.62
N ASP A 100 5.41 -17.94 14.23
CA ASP A 100 5.53 -18.93 15.32
C ASP A 100 4.91 -18.45 16.65
N HIS A 101 4.70 -17.14 16.79
CA HIS A 101 4.24 -16.50 18.04
C HIS A 101 2.80 -16.00 17.94
N LEU A 102 2.43 -15.47 16.78
CA LEU A 102 1.12 -14.94 16.41
C LEU A 102 1.00 -14.96 14.87
N PRO A 103 0.42 -16.03 14.31
CA PRO A 103 0.11 -16.11 12.89
C PRO A 103 -0.80 -14.97 12.44
N LEU A 104 -0.67 -14.53 11.19
CA LEU A 104 -1.56 -13.50 10.63
C LEU A 104 -3.02 -13.97 10.68
N ILE A 105 -3.27 -15.23 10.32
CA ILE A 105 -4.57 -15.89 10.40
C ILE A 105 -4.62 -16.71 11.67
N HIS A 106 -5.38 -16.24 12.65
CA HIS A 106 -5.52 -16.88 13.95
C HIS A 106 -6.96 -16.73 14.46
N ASP A 107 -7.31 -17.50 15.49
CA ASP A 107 -8.64 -17.45 16.13
C ASP A 107 -8.58 -16.79 17.52
N LYS A 108 -9.76 -16.65 18.15
CA LYS A 108 -9.90 -16.06 19.49
C LYS A 108 -9.31 -16.89 20.64
N GLU A 109 -9.09 -18.20 20.42
CA GLU A 109 -8.56 -19.15 21.40
C GLU A 109 -7.03 -19.28 21.30
N THR A 110 -6.41 -18.65 20.29
CA THR A 110 -4.96 -18.54 20.13
C THR A 110 -4.29 -18.07 21.42
N SER A 111 -3.33 -18.86 21.89
CA SER A 111 -2.55 -18.59 23.10
C SER A 111 -1.19 -17.96 22.75
N ILE A 112 -0.89 -16.82 23.34
CA ILE A 112 0.43 -16.18 23.21
C ILE A 112 1.34 -16.75 24.29
N THR A 113 2.38 -17.48 23.88
CA THR A 113 3.37 -18.06 24.81
C THR A 113 4.63 -17.22 24.92
N SER A 114 4.91 -16.41 23.91
CA SER A 114 6.04 -15.47 23.86
C SER A 114 5.79 -14.42 22.79
N LEU A 115 6.43 -13.25 22.92
CA LEU A 115 6.33 -12.18 21.92
C LEU A 115 7.26 -12.45 20.74
N PRO A 116 6.88 -12.05 19.50
CA PRO A 116 7.80 -11.97 18.38
C PRO A 116 9.04 -11.13 18.75
N PRO A 117 10.26 -11.57 18.40
CA PRO A 117 11.49 -10.80 18.64
C PRO A 117 11.42 -9.34 18.14
N SER A 118 10.78 -9.10 16.99
CA SER A 118 10.57 -7.78 16.41
C SER A 118 9.66 -6.88 17.26
N LEU A 119 8.68 -7.44 17.97
CA LEU A 119 7.83 -6.68 18.90
C LEU A 119 8.59 -6.29 20.17
N ILE A 120 9.47 -7.18 20.66
CA ILE A 120 10.37 -6.86 21.78
C ILE A 120 11.34 -5.75 21.36
N GLU A 121 11.89 -5.83 20.15
CA GLU A 121 12.76 -4.79 19.61
C GLU A 121 12.02 -3.45 19.43
N ALA A 122 10.79 -3.47 18.91
CA ALA A 122 9.97 -2.26 18.81
C ALA A 122 9.72 -1.60 20.18
N LEU A 123 9.52 -2.39 21.24
CA LEU A 123 9.39 -1.88 22.61
C LEU A 123 10.70 -1.24 23.11
N ARG A 124 11.85 -1.83 22.81
CA ARG A 124 13.17 -1.25 23.12
C ARG A 124 13.40 0.06 22.39
N VAL A 125 13.15 0.08 21.09
CA VAL A 125 13.25 1.28 20.24
C VAL A 125 12.31 2.38 20.74
N PHE A 126 11.11 2.04 21.24
CA PHE A 126 10.22 2.99 21.88
C PHE A 126 10.83 3.64 23.13
N ILE A 127 11.44 2.85 24.01
CA ILE A 127 12.09 3.35 25.23
C ILE A 127 13.29 4.24 24.88
N VAL A 128 14.12 3.81 23.92
CA VAL A 128 15.26 4.59 23.43
C VAL A 128 14.81 5.90 22.80
N GLY A 129 13.82 5.86 21.90
CA GLY A 129 13.26 7.05 21.26
C GLY A 129 12.72 8.03 22.29
N LYS A 130 12.06 7.53 23.34
CA LYS A 130 11.59 8.39 24.43
C LYS A 130 12.77 9.00 25.20
N ALA A 131 13.83 8.25 25.49
CA ALA A 131 15.02 8.79 26.15
C ALA A 131 15.68 9.91 25.31
N ILE A 132 15.70 9.77 23.98
CA ILE A 132 16.11 10.85 23.07
C ILE A 132 15.18 12.07 23.21
N ARG A 133 13.86 11.88 23.24
CA ARG A 133 12.90 12.97 23.43
C ARG A 133 13.10 13.70 24.77
N LEU A 134 13.35 12.97 25.86
CA LEU A 134 13.68 13.56 27.16
C LEU A 134 14.97 14.39 27.08
N ALA A 135 16.01 13.85 26.45
CA ALA A 135 17.27 14.56 26.27
C ALA A 135 17.14 15.82 25.38
N ARG A 136 16.11 15.88 24.51
CA ARG A 136 15.72 17.06 23.74
C ARG A 136 14.84 18.06 24.52
N GLY A 137 14.53 17.79 25.78
CA GLY A 137 13.70 18.64 26.63
C GLY A 137 12.19 18.43 26.51
N GLN A 138 11.74 17.33 25.91
CA GLN A 138 10.31 17.00 25.77
C GLN A 138 9.79 16.17 26.97
N SER A 139 10.06 16.62 28.19
CA SER A 139 9.71 15.89 29.42
C SER A 139 8.21 15.84 29.73
N HIS A 140 7.45 16.84 29.29
CA HIS A 140 6.02 17.00 29.56
C HIS A 140 5.14 16.57 28.39
N GLU A 141 5.75 16.13 27.28
CA GLU A 141 5.03 15.76 26.06
C GLU A 141 4.51 14.33 26.12
N HIS A 142 3.36 14.09 25.50
CA HIS A 142 2.84 12.74 25.32
C HIS A 142 3.80 11.88 24.48
N CYS A 143 3.90 10.59 24.81
CA CYS A 143 4.70 9.63 24.07
C CYS A 143 4.00 8.27 24.03
N SER A 144 3.65 7.81 22.83
CA SER A 144 2.89 6.58 22.67
C SER A 144 3.48 5.62 21.65
N MET A 145 3.23 4.34 21.90
CA MET A 145 3.45 3.22 21.00
C MET A 145 2.10 2.55 20.73
N LEU A 146 1.84 2.20 19.47
CA LEU A 146 0.66 1.44 19.06
C LEU A 146 1.07 -0.01 18.78
N VAL A 147 0.35 -0.96 19.36
CA VAL A 147 0.46 -2.39 19.04
C VAL A 147 -0.90 -2.87 18.55
N ASN A 148 -1.00 -3.06 17.24
CA ASN A 148 -2.19 -3.51 16.55
C ASN A 148 -1.91 -4.84 15.85
N ALA A 149 -2.06 -5.92 16.61
CA ALA A 149 -1.63 -7.25 16.21
C ALA A 149 -2.77 -8.27 16.08
N SER A 150 -3.91 -8.04 16.72
CA SER A 150 -5.06 -8.95 16.68
C SER A 150 -6.38 -8.18 16.78
N ARG A 151 -7.43 -8.74 16.19
CA ARG A 151 -8.82 -8.27 16.38
C ARG A 151 -9.48 -8.80 17.65
N PHE A 152 -8.97 -9.90 18.21
CA PHE A 152 -9.58 -10.57 19.35
C PHE A 152 -9.11 -9.97 20.66
N VAL A 153 -10.06 -9.53 21.48
CA VAL A 153 -9.80 -8.95 22.81
C VAL A 153 -8.99 -9.89 23.71
N ASN A 154 -9.23 -11.20 23.64
CA ASN A 154 -8.47 -12.17 24.44
C ASN A 154 -6.99 -12.22 24.05
N VAL A 155 -6.68 -12.19 22.75
CA VAL A 155 -5.31 -12.18 22.25
C VAL A 155 -4.62 -10.84 22.57
N GLN A 156 -5.34 -9.72 22.42
CA GLN A 156 -4.85 -8.39 22.80
C GLN A 156 -4.46 -8.32 24.28
N ARG A 157 -5.29 -8.92 25.15
CA ARG A 157 -5.03 -9.01 26.58
C ARG A 157 -3.73 -9.76 26.89
N GLN A 158 -3.54 -10.93 26.27
CA GLN A 158 -2.32 -11.73 26.44
C GLN A 158 -1.08 -10.96 25.94
N LEU A 159 -1.16 -10.30 24.78
CA LEU A 159 -0.08 -9.43 24.28
C LEU A 159 0.26 -8.30 25.27
N ARG A 160 -0.75 -7.67 25.86
CA ARG A 160 -0.60 -6.61 26.88
C ARG A 160 0.11 -7.13 28.13
N ASP A 161 -0.24 -8.33 28.59
CA ASP A 161 0.39 -8.96 29.77
C ASP A 161 1.86 -9.33 29.50
N GLU A 162 2.15 -9.90 28.33
CA GLU A 162 3.52 -10.24 27.93
C GLU A 162 4.38 -8.98 27.72
N LEU A 163 3.85 -7.95 27.07
CA LEU A 163 4.55 -6.66 26.92
C LEU A 163 4.80 -5.98 28.26
N HIS A 164 3.84 -6.06 29.20
CA HIS A 164 4.04 -5.55 30.55
C HIS A 164 5.18 -6.28 31.25
N THR A 165 5.22 -7.61 31.15
CA THR A 165 6.30 -8.43 31.71
C THR A 165 7.67 -8.06 31.12
N GLN A 166 7.76 -7.85 29.81
CA GLN A 166 9.00 -7.39 29.17
C GLN A 166 9.39 -5.98 29.63
N LEU A 167 8.44 -5.05 29.74
CA LEU A 167 8.70 -3.70 30.24
C LEU A 167 9.25 -3.71 31.68
N GLU A 168 8.70 -4.55 32.56
CA GLU A 168 9.21 -4.70 33.94
C GLU A 168 10.62 -5.28 33.98
N SER A 169 10.94 -6.22 33.08
CA SER A 169 12.32 -6.74 32.93
C SER A 169 13.31 -5.64 32.52
N ILE A 170 12.92 -4.80 31.54
CA ILE A 170 13.73 -3.67 31.10
C ILE A 170 13.94 -2.66 32.24
N ARG A 171 12.87 -2.32 32.97
CA ARG A 171 12.93 -1.43 34.14
C ARG A 171 13.85 -1.94 35.23
N ALA A 172 13.78 -3.23 35.54
CA ALA A 172 14.60 -3.84 36.56
C ALA A 172 16.10 -3.71 36.23
N SER A 173 16.47 -3.98 34.97
CA SER A 173 17.84 -3.86 34.46
C SER A 173 18.33 -2.40 34.49
N LEU A 174 17.50 -1.47 33.99
CA LEU A 174 17.82 -0.03 33.98
C LEU A 174 17.92 0.58 35.39
N ARG A 175 17.12 0.12 36.35
CA ARG A 175 17.18 0.61 37.74
C ARG A 175 18.50 0.26 38.42
N ILE A 176 19.07 -0.90 38.09
CA ILE A 176 20.30 -1.42 38.72
C ILE A 176 21.54 -0.89 37.98
N ASN A 177 21.52 -0.93 36.65
CA ASN A 177 22.69 -0.72 35.81
C ASN A 177 22.65 0.57 34.98
N GLY A 178 21.47 1.19 34.79
CA GLY A 178 21.28 2.33 33.89
C GLY A 178 21.84 3.67 34.40
N THR A 179 22.19 3.77 35.69
CA THR A 179 22.83 4.97 36.29
C THR A 179 24.34 4.84 36.41
N GLN A 180 24.91 3.71 35.98
CA GLN A 180 26.35 3.47 36.00
C GLN A 180 27.04 4.15 34.82
N ILE A 181 28.38 4.23 34.86
CA ILE A 181 29.17 4.72 33.71
C ILE A 181 28.94 3.82 32.49
N PRO A 182 28.96 4.37 31.26
CA PRO A 182 28.60 3.63 30.04
C PRO A 182 29.30 2.27 29.90
N GLU A 183 30.59 2.19 30.21
CA GLU A 183 31.38 0.97 30.09
C GLU A 183 30.89 -0.16 30.99
N THR A 184 30.40 0.19 32.20
CA THR A 184 29.88 -0.81 33.16
C THR A 184 28.43 -1.16 32.86
N ALA A 185 27.62 -0.15 32.47
CA ALA A 185 26.25 -0.37 32.03
C ALA A 185 26.16 -1.30 30.81
N MET A 186 27.12 -1.19 29.88
CA MET A 186 27.24 -2.08 28.70
C MET A 186 27.55 -3.55 29.04
N LEU A 187 27.80 -3.92 30.29
CA LEU A 187 27.92 -5.33 30.68
C LEU A 187 26.57 -6.02 30.85
N ASP A 188 25.49 -5.24 31.02
CA ASP A 188 24.13 -5.74 31.13
C ASP A 188 23.57 -6.09 29.74
N ALA A 189 23.03 -7.30 29.59
CA ALA A 189 22.53 -7.80 28.31
C ALA A 189 21.35 -6.97 27.76
N GLU A 190 20.47 -6.46 28.63
CA GLU A 190 19.32 -5.66 28.21
C GLU A 190 19.76 -4.25 27.78
N ILE A 191 20.74 -3.66 28.47
CA ILE A 191 21.32 -2.38 28.04
C ILE A 191 22.07 -2.53 26.71
N GLN A 192 22.75 -3.66 26.46
CA GLN A 192 23.33 -3.96 25.15
C GLN A 192 22.26 -4.04 24.04
N SER A 193 21.11 -4.66 24.33
CA SER A 193 19.99 -4.70 23.39
C SER A 193 19.40 -3.31 23.11
N LEU A 194 19.22 -2.48 24.13
CA LEU A 194 18.79 -1.08 23.97
C LEU A 194 19.81 -0.25 23.14
N HIS A 195 21.10 -0.46 23.37
CA HIS A 195 22.15 0.19 22.57
C HIS A 195 22.14 -0.26 21.11
N ARG A 196 21.87 -1.55 20.85
CA ARG A 196 21.70 -2.05 19.48
C ARG A 196 20.53 -1.36 18.80
N GLY A 197 19.37 -1.29 19.46
CA GLY A 197 18.21 -0.56 18.92
C GLY A 197 18.51 0.91 18.66
N TRP A 198 19.24 1.60 19.55
CA TRP A 198 19.72 2.96 19.31
C TRP A 198 20.63 3.06 18.08
N LYS A 199 21.59 2.14 17.95
CA LYS A 199 22.56 2.16 16.86
C LYS A 199 21.91 1.86 15.51
N ASP A 200 21.01 0.90 15.47
CA ASP A 200 20.36 0.46 14.23
C ASP A 200 19.33 1.49 13.76
N GLU A 201 18.68 2.20 14.69
CA GLU A 201 17.58 3.12 14.37
C GLU A 201 17.94 4.60 14.43
N PHE A 202 18.82 5.02 15.34
CA PHE A 202 19.00 6.43 15.74
C PHE A 202 20.46 6.89 15.83
N ASP A 203 21.43 6.15 15.28
CA ASP A 203 22.87 6.52 15.34
C ASP A 203 23.17 7.88 14.69
N SER A 204 22.42 8.26 13.65
CA SER A 204 22.56 9.55 12.97
C SER A 204 21.80 10.69 13.65
N VAL A 205 21.20 10.45 14.81
CA VAL A 205 20.27 11.36 15.46
C VAL A 205 20.86 11.88 16.78
N GLU A 206 20.76 13.19 17.00
CA GLU A 206 21.16 13.78 18.28
C GLU A 206 20.12 13.49 19.38
N PRO A 207 20.55 13.17 20.61
CA PRO A 207 21.92 13.19 21.10
C PRO A 207 22.64 11.82 21.08
N SER A 208 23.96 11.87 21.27
CA SER A 208 24.82 10.67 21.38
C SER A 208 24.40 9.68 22.47
N TRP A 209 24.74 8.39 22.28
CA TRP A 209 24.41 7.31 23.21
C TRP A 209 24.70 7.57 24.69
N PRO A 210 25.85 8.14 25.10
CA PRO A 210 26.10 8.42 26.52
C PRO A 210 25.04 9.30 27.17
N LEU A 211 24.48 10.27 26.46
CA LEU A 211 23.40 11.11 26.97
C LEU A 211 22.05 10.38 26.93
N VAL A 212 21.81 9.56 25.91
CA VAL A 212 20.60 8.72 25.86
C VAL A 212 20.55 7.75 27.05
N LEU A 213 21.69 7.11 27.37
CA LEU A 213 21.83 6.17 28.48
C LEU A 213 21.38 6.79 29.81
N THR A 214 21.75 8.04 30.09
CA THR A 214 21.38 8.71 31.36
C THR A 214 19.88 8.96 31.50
N HIS A 215 19.13 8.97 30.40
CA HIS A 215 17.68 9.17 30.39
C HIS A 215 16.87 7.88 30.25
N LEU A 216 17.49 6.70 30.04
CA LEU A 216 16.76 5.46 29.78
C LEU A 216 15.83 5.05 30.93
N TYR A 217 16.30 5.13 32.18
CA TYR A 217 15.47 4.76 33.33
C TYR A 217 14.27 5.72 33.50
N GLU A 218 14.52 7.02 33.38
CA GLU A 218 13.48 8.07 33.40
C GLU A 218 12.47 7.89 32.26
N ALA A 219 12.94 7.49 31.07
CA ALA A 219 12.09 7.17 29.94
C ALA A 219 11.20 5.96 30.21
N ALA A 220 11.76 4.86 30.71
CA ALA A 220 11.04 3.61 30.93
C ALA A 220 10.07 3.67 32.13
N ALA A 221 10.40 4.40 33.20
CA ALA A 221 9.69 4.37 34.48
C ALA A 221 8.18 4.71 34.43
N PRO A 222 7.70 5.74 33.68
CA PRO A 222 6.28 6.10 33.67
C PRO A 222 5.46 5.38 32.58
N VAL A 223 6.09 4.57 31.71
CA VAL A 223 5.40 3.89 30.59
C VAL A 223 4.32 2.92 31.09
N ARG A 224 3.13 2.95 30.50
CA ARG A 224 2.07 1.98 30.85
C ARG A 224 1.67 1.17 29.64
N VAL A 225 1.65 -0.16 29.78
CA VAL A 225 1.06 -1.03 28.76
C VAL A 225 -0.42 -1.15 29.04
N VAL A 226 -1.25 -0.67 28.11
CA VAL A 226 -2.69 -0.53 28.30
C VAL A 226 -3.45 -1.21 27.18
N GLU A 227 -4.55 -1.86 27.55
CA GLU A 227 -5.52 -2.42 26.60
C GLU A 227 -6.50 -1.30 26.20
N VAL A 228 -6.72 -1.10 24.90
CA VAL A 228 -7.62 -0.05 24.40
C VAL A 228 -8.74 -0.66 23.58
N ASN A 229 -9.94 -0.65 24.16
CA ASN A 229 -11.13 -1.34 23.66
C ASN A 229 -12.32 -0.38 23.69
N GLY A 230 -13.33 -0.59 22.84
CA GLY A 230 -14.56 0.23 22.84
C GLY A 230 -15.30 0.29 24.19
N ARG A 231 -15.03 -0.65 25.11
CA ARG A 231 -15.64 -0.73 26.45
C ARG A 231 -14.83 -0.07 27.57
N SER A 232 -13.64 0.48 27.28
CA SER A 232 -12.75 1.06 28.30
C SER A 232 -12.25 2.46 27.90
N PRO A 233 -13.15 3.44 27.72
CA PRO A 233 -12.79 4.80 27.28
C PRO A 233 -11.97 5.62 28.29
N GLY A 234 -11.83 5.17 29.55
CA GLY A 234 -11.14 5.92 30.61
C GLY A 234 -9.61 5.77 30.65
N THR A 235 -9.00 4.92 29.81
CA THR A 235 -7.57 4.59 29.93
C THR A 235 -6.64 5.61 29.26
N LEU A 236 -7.16 6.42 28.33
CA LEU A 236 -6.41 7.41 27.56
C LEU A 236 -7.01 8.81 27.75
N ASN A 237 -7.11 9.25 29.00
CA ASN A 237 -7.54 10.61 29.31
C ASN A 237 -6.34 11.55 29.37
N TYR A 238 -5.99 12.17 28.23
CA TYR A 238 -4.85 13.11 28.15
C TYR A 238 -5.00 14.33 29.07
N GLN A 239 -6.24 14.72 29.43
CA GLN A 239 -6.48 15.86 30.32
C GLN A 239 -5.89 15.64 31.73
N ASP A 240 -5.82 14.39 32.18
CA ASP A 240 -5.25 14.06 33.50
C ASP A 240 -3.71 14.13 33.50
N TYR A 241 -3.08 14.32 32.34
CA TYR A 241 -1.62 14.27 32.15
C TYR A 241 -1.09 15.50 31.39
N ILE A 242 -1.77 16.65 31.47
CA ILE A 242 -1.33 17.90 30.83
C ILE A 242 0.03 18.36 31.38
N GLU A 243 0.30 18.13 32.67
CA GLU A 243 1.55 18.58 33.31
C GLU A 243 2.72 17.62 33.10
N ASP A 244 2.49 16.30 33.04
CA ASP A 244 3.56 15.29 33.06
C ASP A 244 3.69 14.47 31.77
N GLY A 245 2.74 14.58 30.85
CA GLY A 245 2.70 13.77 29.64
C GLY A 245 2.31 12.31 29.89
N LEU A 246 1.26 11.86 29.18
CA LEU A 246 0.87 10.45 29.14
C LEU A 246 1.86 9.60 28.30
N ASN A 247 2.40 8.55 28.92
CA ASN A 247 3.40 7.65 28.35
C ASN A 247 2.87 6.22 28.25
N VAL A 248 2.52 5.75 27.05
CA VAL A 248 1.73 4.51 26.90
C VAL A 248 2.17 3.61 25.74
N VAL A 249 2.10 2.30 25.97
CA VAL A 249 2.06 1.27 24.93
C VAL A 249 0.61 0.80 24.82
N ALA A 250 -0.09 1.28 23.81
CA ALA A 250 -1.50 0.98 23.58
C ALA A 250 -1.65 -0.30 22.73
N VAL A 251 -2.18 -1.35 23.34
CA VAL A 251 -2.46 -2.63 22.70
C VAL A 251 -3.95 -2.72 22.41
N GLY A 252 -4.32 -3.00 21.16
CA GLY A 252 -5.71 -3.31 20.86
C GLY A 252 -6.05 -3.40 19.38
N GLY A 253 -7.35 -3.56 19.14
CA GLY A 253 -7.93 -3.91 17.85
C GLY A 253 -8.49 -2.73 17.08
N TYR A 254 -9.80 -2.74 16.83
CA TYR A 254 -10.44 -1.76 15.93
C TYR A 254 -10.63 -0.37 16.54
N SER A 255 -10.83 -0.31 17.86
CA SER A 255 -10.96 0.92 18.64
C SER A 255 -9.75 1.85 18.53
N LEU A 256 -8.55 1.30 18.28
CA LEU A 256 -7.34 2.07 18.03
C LEU A 256 -7.19 2.51 16.57
N SER A 257 -7.92 1.87 15.64
CA SER A 257 -7.86 2.20 14.21
C SER A 257 -8.86 3.26 13.78
N ARG A 258 -9.93 3.55 14.54
CA ARG A 258 -10.96 4.55 14.20
C ARG A 258 -11.41 5.37 15.42
N GLY A 259 -11.46 6.70 15.27
CA GLY A 259 -12.09 7.61 16.24
C GLY A 259 -11.26 8.00 17.46
N LEU A 260 -10.12 7.36 17.70
CA LEU A 260 -9.23 7.64 18.83
C LEU A 260 -7.89 8.24 18.36
N THR A 261 -7.47 9.33 18.98
CA THR A 261 -6.16 9.96 18.73
C THR A 261 -5.15 9.45 19.74
N LEU A 262 -4.03 8.91 19.25
CA LEU A 262 -2.84 8.62 20.05
C LEU A 262 -1.87 9.79 19.97
N GLU A 263 -1.79 10.59 21.03
CA GLU A 263 -0.87 11.73 21.07
C GLU A 263 0.56 11.24 21.29
N GLY A 264 1.52 11.90 20.63
CA GLY A 264 2.93 11.52 20.70
C GLY A 264 3.25 10.16 20.11
N LEU A 265 2.44 9.66 19.15
CA LEU A 265 2.66 8.35 18.54
C LEU A 265 3.97 8.32 17.76
N MET A 266 4.91 7.53 18.26
CA MET A 266 6.27 7.40 17.75
C MET A 266 6.50 6.02 17.12
N ILE A 267 6.09 4.95 17.80
CA ILE A 267 6.37 3.56 17.38
C ILE A 267 5.04 2.87 17.07
N SER A 268 4.91 2.27 15.89
CA SER A 268 3.69 1.53 15.50
C SER A 268 4.05 0.11 15.07
N TYR A 269 3.57 -0.89 15.80
CA TYR A 269 3.70 -2.29 15.45
C TYR A 269 2.34 -2.81 14.94
N PHE A 270 2.30 -3.19 13.67
CA PHE A 270 1.06 -3.43 12.95
C PHE A 270 1.15 -4.74 12.15
N LEU A 271 0.49 -5.79 12.64
CA LEU A 271 0.45 -7.09 11.94
C LEU A 271 -0.78 -7.27 11.06
N ARG A 272 -1.78 -6.38 11.15
CA ARG A 272 -2.97 -6.53 10.33
C ARG A 272 -2.65 -6.25 8.86
N ASN A 273 -3.25 -7.03 7.97
CA ASN A 273 -3.18 -6.77 6.53
C ASN A 273 -4.61 -6.59 6.04
N SER A 274 -5.10 -5.34 6.06
CA SER A 274 -6.34 -5.01 5.37
C SER A 274 -5.98 -4.60 3.96
N MET A 275 -6.67 -5.07 2.92
CA MET A 275 -6.42 -4.64 1.54
C MET A 275 -7.33 -3.48 1.13
N MET A 276 -8.21 -3.03 2.03
CA MET A 276 -9.20 -2.00 1.74
C MET A 276 -8.63 -0.59 1.92
N TYR A 277 -8.71 0.21 0.86
CA TYR A 277 -8.15 1.57 0.77
C TYR A 277 -8.51 2.48 1.96
N ASP A 278 -9.80 2.65 2.24
CA ASP A 278 -10.27 3.51 3.34
C ASP A 278 -9.86 2.97 4.70
N THR A 279 -9.84 1.65 4.86
CA THR A 279 -9.49 0.99 6.11
C THR A 279 -8.01 1.20 6.41
N LEU A 280 -7.13 0.96 5.43
CA LEU A 280 -5.69 1.17 5.55
C LEU A 280 -5.32 2.61 5.86
N MET A 281 -5.89 3.58 5.13
CA MET A 281 -5.60 5.00 5.37
C MET A 281 -6.15 5.50 6.70
N GLN A 282 -7.28 4.97 7.17
CA GLN A 282 -7.82 5.30 8.49
C GLN A 282 -7.05 4.61 9.64
N MET A 283 -6.46 3.45 9.38
CA MET A 283 -5.59 2.72 10.31
C MET A 283 -4.22 3.40 10.48
N GLY A 284 -3.77 4.16 9.49
CA GLY A 284 -2.49 4.88 9.47
C GLY A 284 -2.41 6.04 10.47
N ARG A 285 -2.56 5.76 11.76
CA ARG A 285 -2.51 6.75 12.86
C ARG A 285 -1.13 7.40 13.02
N TRP A 286 -0.11 6.75 12.49
CA TRP A 286 1.25 7.27 12.43
C TRP A 286 1.41 8.46 11.48
N PHE A 287 0.45 8.74 10.60
CA PHE A 287 0.45 9.97 9.81
C PHE A 287 0.02 11.18 10.64
N GLY A 288 0.51 12.37 10.27
CA GLY A 288 0.15 13.62 10.93
C GLY A 288 1.32 14.55 11.15
N TYR A 289 1.13 15.58 11.98
CA TYR A 289 2.21 16.44 12.41
C TYR A 289 3.02 15.77 13.53
N ARG A 290 4.35 15.87 13.43
CA ARG A 290 5.31 15.24 14.35
C ARG A 290 6.47 16.21 14.66
N PRO A 291 6.16 17.43 15.18
CA PRO A 291 7.19 18.44 15.40
C PRO A 291 8.26 17.91 16.35
N ASP A 292 9.53 18.03 15.96
CA ASP A 292 10.70 17.72 16.79
C ASP A 292 10.91 16.24 17.19
N TYR A 293 10.12 15.30 16.65
CA TYR A 293 10.33 13.85 16.85
C TYR A 293 9.99 12.96 15.64
N GLN A 294 9.73 13.53 14.45
CA GLN A 294 9.48 12.76 13.23
C GLN A 294 10.60 11.75 12.92
N ASP A 295 11.85 12.15 13.16
CA ASP A 295 13.06 11.34 12.94
C ASP A 295 13.11 10.09 13.84
N LEU A 296 12.33 10.07 14.92
CA LEU A 296 12.20 8.95 15.85
C LEU A 296 11.04 8.01 15.51
N CYS A 297 10.19 8.38 14.55
CA CYS A 297 9.02 7.58 14.19
C CYS A 297 9.41 6.30 13.45
N ARG A 298 8.84 5.16 13.83
CA ARG A 298 9.09 3.88 13.16
C ARG A 298 7.81 3.03 13.10
N ILE A 299 7.65 2.29 12.01
CA ILE A 299 6.47 1.49 11.72
C ILE A 299 6.91 0.08 11.35
N TRP A 300 6.58 -0.89 12.18
CA TRP A 300 6.81 -2.31 11.95
C TRP A 300 5.56 -2.90 11.32
N MET A 301 5.69 -3.50 10.15
CA MET A 301 4.59 -4.19 9.47
C MET A 301 5.09 -5.33 8.58
N PRO A 302 4.25 -6.32 8.25
CA PRO A 302 4.58 -7.31 7.23
C PRO A 302 4.89 -6.65 5.88
N GLU A 303 5.76 -7.27 5.09
CA GLU A 303 6.12 -6.78 3.75
C GLU A 303 4.93 -6.65 2.80
N GLU A 304 3.92 -7.49 3.00
CA GLU A 304 2.67 -7.43 2.23
C GLU A 304 1.89 -6.16 2.54
N ALA A 305 1.70 -5.84 3.82
CA ALA A 305 1.06 -4.60 4.24
C ALA A 305 1.86 -3.37 3.74
N GLN A 306 3.19 -3.44 3.76
CA GLN A 306 4.04 -2.40 3.17
C GLN A 306 3.76 -2.21 1.67
N GLY A 307 3.66 -3.30 0.90
CA GLY A 307 3.35 -3.25 -0.52
C GLY A 307 1.97 -2.64 -0.80
N TRP A 308 0.97 -2.97 0.02
CA TRP A 308 -0.36 -2.36 -0.07
C TRP A 308 -0.33 -0.85 0.20
N TYR A 309 0.37 -0.42 1.27
CA TYR A 309 0.54 1.01 1.54
C TYR A 309 1.30 1.74 0.42
N GLU A 310 2.34 1.13 -0.16
CA GLU A 310 3.09 1.67 -1.30
C GLU A 310 2.14 1.87 -2.50
N HIS A 311 1.44 0.82 -2.92
CA HIS A 311 0.50 0.84 -4.05
C HIS A 311 -0.62 1.87 -3.87
N ILE A 312 -1.30 1.84 -2.73
CA ILE A 312 -2.40 2.76 -2.41
C ILE A 312 -1.91 4.20 -2.38
N THR A 313 -0.72 4.46 -1.85
CA THR A 313 -0.15 5.80 -1.82
C THR A 313 0.17 6.30 -3.24
N GLU A 314 0.75 5.45 -4.10
CA GLU A 314 1.00 5.80 -5.50
C GLU A 314 -0.31 6.16 -6.21
N SER A 315 -1.34 5.33 -6.08
CA SER A 315 -2.67 5.58 -6.64
C SER A 315 -3.33 6.85 -6.11
N ALA A 316 -3.14 7.16 -4.83
CA ALA A 316 -3.62 8.41 -4.22
C ALA A 316 -3.01 9.65 -4.89
N GLU A 317 -1.70 9.60 -5.10
CA GLU A 317 -0.93 10.70 -5.67
C GLU A 317 -1.26 10.85 -7.17
N GLU A 318 -1.39 9.73 -7.90
CA GLU A 318 -1.87 9.75 -9.30
C GLU A 318 -3.26 10.43 -9.40
N LEU A 319 -4.20 10.05 -8.53
CA LEU A 319 -5.53 10.66 -8.52
C LEU A 319 -5.50 12.15 -8.15
N ARG A 320 -4.64 12.56 -7.21
CA ARG A 320 -4.46 13.98 -6.85
C ARG A 320 -3.93 14.78 -8.03
N ASP A 321 -2.97 14.25 -8.78
CA ASP A 321 -2.44 14.88 -9.99
C ASP A 321 -3.49 15.01 -11.08
N GLU A 322 -4.32 13.98 -11.25
CA GLU A 322 -5.47 14.01 -12.15
C GLU A 322 -6.46 15.12 -11.77
N ILE A 323 -6.82 15.25 -10.49
CA ILE A 323 -7.70 16.32 -9.99
C ILE A 323 -7.08 17.69 -10.20
N ARG A 324 -5.77 17.86 -9.95
CA ARG A 324 -5.05 19.12 -10.20
C ARG A 324 -5.05 19.49 -11.68
N SER A 325 -4.86 18.50 -12.57
CA SER A 325 -4.93 18.73 -14.02
C SER A 325 -6.34 19.15 -14.46
N MET A 326 -7.38 18.56 -13.87
CA MET A 326 -8.78 18.93 -14.12
C MET A 326 -9.05 20.38 -13.68
N GLU A 327 -8.61 20.75 -12.47
CA GLU A 327 -8.76 22.11 -11.93
C GLU A 327 -8.04 23.14 -12.82
N ALA A 328 -6.83 22.84 -13.28
CA ALA A 328 -6.03 23.73 -14.13
C ALA A 328 -6.69 24.05 -15.48
N VAL A 329 -7.53 23.16 -16.01
CA VAL A 329 -8.29 23.38 -17.26
C VAL A 329 -9.72 23.86 -17.03
N GLY A 330 -10.12 24.04 -15.76
CA GLY A 330 -11.46 24.49 -15.37
C GLY A 330 -12.58 23.48 -15.66
N ALA A 331 -12.24 22.20 -15.82
CA ALA A 331 -13.22 21.14 -16.05
C ALA A 331 -13.96 20.76 -14.76
N THR A 332 -15.22 20.36 -14.89
CA THR A 332 -16.03 19.90 -13.76
C THR A 332 -15.79 18.41 -13.47
N PRO A 333 -15.99 17.96 -12.22
CA PRO A 333 -15.97 16.53 -11.90
C PRO A 333 -17.00 15.70 -12.67
N GLU A 334 -18.07 16.29 -13.18
CA GLU A 334 -19.04 15.60 -14.05
C GLU A 334 -18.43 15.29 -15.43
N GLU A 335 -17.69 16.25 -15.99
CA GLU A 335 -16.94 16.08 -17.25
C GLU A 335 -15.73 15.16 -17.09
N PHE A 336 -15.12 15.14 -15.89
CA PHE A 336 -13.93 14.35 -15.57
C PHE A 336 -14.24 12.98 -14.92
N GLY A 337 -15.47 12.77 -14.45
CA GLY A 337 -15.85 11.67 -13.56
C GLY A 337 -15.65 10.28 -14.16
N LEU A 338 -15.63 10.16 -15.48
CA LEU A 338 -15.33 8.91 -16.19
C LEU A 338 -13.87 8.46 -16.04
N LYS A 339 -12.92 9.40 -15.90
CA LYS A 339 -11.49 9.10 -15.74
C LYS A 339 -11.19 8.63 -14.31
N ILE A 340 -11.80 9.26 -13.30
CA ILE A 340 -11.59 8.81 -11.91
C ILE A 340 -12.20 7.42 -11.68
N ARG A 341 -13.39 7.15 -12.22
CA ARG A 341 -14.07 5.83 -12.11
C ARG A 341 -13.30 4.69 -12.76
N SER A 342 -12.38 5.01 -13.66
CA SER A 342 -11.61 4.05 -14.45
C SER A 342 -10.36 3.54 -13.71
N HIS A 343 -10.06 4.09 -12.53
CA HIS A 343 -8.91 3.69 -11.73
C HIS A 343 -8.99 2.18 -11.36
N PRO A 344 -7.91 1.39 -11.56
CA PRO A 344 -7.93 -0.04 -11.25
C PRO A 344 -8.39 -0.36 -9.81
N ASP A 345 -8.00 0.49 -8.85
CA ASP A 345 -8.37 0.35 -7.44
C ASP A 345 -9.84 0.69 -7.11
N ALA A 346 -10.58 1.28 -8.07
CA ALA A 346 -12.04 1.43 -7.99
C ALA A 346 -12.73 0.07 -7.83
N LEU A 347 -12.12 -0.99 -8.35
CA LEU A 347 -12.60 -2.36 -8.28
C LEU A 347 -12.78 -2.82 -6.83
N ILE A 348 -11.83 -2.49 -5.95
CA ILE A 348 -11.85 -2.88 -4.53
C ILE A 348 -13.01 -2.19 -3.80
N VAL A 349 -13.27 -0.91 -4.10
CA VAL A 349 -14.32 -0.10 -3.45
C VAL A 349 -15.72 -0.44 -3.99
N THR A 350 -15.87 -0.58 -5.31
CA THR A 350 -17.16 -0.81 -5.97
C THR A 350 -17.68 -2.24 -5.76
N ALA A 351 -16.80 -3.24 -5.74
CA ALA A 351 -17.15 -4.62 -5.47
C ALA A 351 -17.83 -4.77 -4.11
N ARG A 352 -17.32 -4.10 -3.08
CA ARG A 352 -17.88 -4.08 -1.72
C ARG A 352 -19.32 -3.58 -1.65
N ASN A 353 -19.68 -2.59 -2.45
CA ASN A 353 -21.06 -2.08 -2.48
C ASN A 353 -22.04 -3.11 -3.08
N LYS A 354 -21.59 -4.10 -3.86
CA LYS A 354 -22.45 -5.07 -4.56
C LYS A 354 -22.35 -6.51 -4.01
N MET A 355 -21.50 -6.76 -3.01
CA MET A 355 -21.20 -8.09 -2.45
C MET A 355 -22.33 -8.77 -1.65
N GLY A 356 -23.42 -8.06 -1.33
CA GLY A 356 -24.61 -8.66 -0.71
C GLY A 356 -25.51 -9.45 -1.67
N THR A 357 -25.21 -9.42 -2.96
CA THR A 357 -26.02 -10.01 -4.04
C THR A 357 -25.16 -11.06 -4.76
N SER A 358 -25.70 -12.23 -5.14
CA SER A 358 -24.99 -13.22 -5.99
C SER A 358 -24.73 -12.75 -7.44
N SER A 359 -24.67 -11.43 -7.67
CA SER A 359 -24.48 -10.82 -8.97
C SER A 359 -23.01 -10.67 -9.31
N ARG A 360 -22.68 -10.88 -10.58
CA ARG A 360 -21.40 -10.52 -11.19
C ARG A 360 -21.17 -9.01 -11.06
N VAL A 361 -19.99 -8.59 -10.60
CA VAL A 361 -19.59 -7.18 -10.56
C VAL A 361 -18.85 -6.87 -11.85
N VAL A 362 -19.42 -6.01 -12.69
CA VAL A 362 -18.75 -5.46 -13.87
C VAL A 362 -18.04 -4.18 -13.45
N VAL A 363 -16.73 -4.10 -13.69
CA VAL A 363 -15.90 -2.93 -13.41
C VAL A 363 -15.33 -2.41 -14.71
N ASN A 364 -15.45 -1.11 -14.93
CA ASN A 364 -14.97 -0.42 -16.11
C ASN A 364 -13.63 0.23 -15.80
N ILE A 365 -12.53 -0.36 -16.26
CA ILE A 365 -11.17 0.12 -15.98
C ILE A 365 -10.61 0.82 -17.21
N GLY A 366 -10.00 1.98 -16.99
CA GLY A 366 -9.25 2.74 -17.98
C GLY A 366 -7.80 2.29 -17.95
N LEU A 367 -7.26 1.95 -19.12
CA LEU A 367 -5.86 1.52 -19.24
C LEU A 367 -4.94 2.66 -19.69
N ALA A 368 -5.46 3.83 -20.02
CA ALA A 368 -4.62 4.94 -20.46
C ALA A 368 -3.79 5.50 -19.31
N ASP A 369 -2.51 5.76 -19.54
CA ASP A 369 -1.57 6.26 -18.51
C ASP A 369 -1.46 5.34 -17.28
N LYS A 370 -1.64 4.02 -17.46
CA LYS A 370 -1.58 3.03 -16.38
C LYS A 370 -0.52 1.95 -16.63
N LEU A 371 0.04 1.45 -15.53
CA LEU A 371 0.87 0.23 -15.49
C LEU A 371 0.02 -0.93 -14.97
N ILE A 372 0.08 -2.06 -15.68
CA ILE A 372 -0.51 -3.34 -15.23
C ILE A 372 0.56 -4.43 -15.24
N GLU A 373 0.52 -5.35 -14.29
CA GLU A 373 1.56 -6.39 -14.15
C GLU A 373 1.07 -7.72 -13.55
N THR A 374 1.64 -8.83 -14.02
CA THR A 374 1.26 -10.20 -13.61
C THR A 374 2.02 -10.66 -12.37
N HIS A 375 1.67 -10.13 -11.20
CA HIS A 375 2.27 -10.54 -9.92
C HIS A 375 1.77 -11.90 -9.41
N MET A 376 0.64 -12.40 -9.92
CA MET A 376 0.04 -13.68 -9.56
C MET A 376 0.08 -14.63 -10.76
N LEU A 377 0.76 -15.77 -10.60
CA LEU A 377 1.02 -16.73 -11.66
C LEU A 377 0.54 -18.13 -11.26
N SER A 378 0.16 -18.97 -12.23
CA SER A 378 -0.12 -20.38 -11.96
C SER A 378 1.18 -21.14 -11.65
N ARG A 379 1.21 -21.89 -10.55
CA ARG A 379 2.39 -22.66 -10.12
C ARG A 379 2.63 -23.92 -10.95
N ASP A 380 1.60 -24.45 -11.62
CA ASP A 380 1.70 -25.72 -12.32
C ASP A 380 2.77 -25.70 -13.43
N ALA A 381 3.51 -26.80 -13.54
CA ALA A 381 4.67 -26.89 -14.42
C ALA A 381 4.30 -26.66 -15.90
N ASP A 382 3.12 -27.11 -16.33
CA ASP A 382 2.64 -26.96 -17.70
C ASP A 382 2.40 -25.49 -18.05
N SER A 383 1.77 -24.72 -17.16
CA SER A 383 1.54 -23.29 -17.37
C SER A 383 2.85 -22.51 -17.42
N LEU A 384 3.77 -22.79 -16.49
CA LEU A 384 5.06 -22.10 -16.43
C LEU A 384 5.95 -22.41 -17.66
N ALA A 385 6.01 -23.68 -18.07
CA ALA A 385 6.73 -24.09 -19.28
C ALA A 385 6.09 -23.50 -20.55
N SER A 386 4.76 -23.50 -20.63
CA SER A 386 4.01 -22.89 -21.74
C SER A 386 4.32 -21.39 -21.85
N ASN A 387 4.29 -20.66 -20.74
CA ASN A 387 4.56 -19.21 -20.74
C ASN A 387 6.00 -18.89 -21.16
N ARG A 388 6.99 -19.71 -20.76
CA ARG A 388 8.37 -19.57 -21.25
C ARG A 388 8.50 -19.86 -22.74
N ALA A 389 7.85 -20.92 -23.23
CA ALA A 389 7.83 -21.23 -24.66
C ALA A 389 7.16 -20.10 -25.48
N THR A 390 6.10 -19.51 -24.94
CA THR A 390 5.41 -18.34 -25.52
C THR A 390 6.32 -17.11 -25.58
N ALA A 391 7.02 -16.77 -24.49
CA ALA A 391 7.98 -15.66 -24.50
C ALA A 391 9.12 -15.88 -25.52
N ALA A 392 9.67 -17.09 -25.59
CA ALA A 392 10.72 -17.44 -26.53
C ALA A 392 10.26 -17.38 -28.00
N ARG A 393 9.03 -17.85 -28.27
CA ARG A 393 8.42 -17.75 -29.61
C ARG A 393 8.16 -16.30 -29.99
N PHE A 394 7.62 -15.50 -29.07
CA PHE A 394 7.39 -14.09 -29.27
C PHE A 394 8.69 -13.33 -29.60
N ALA A 395 9.76 -13.52 -28.81
CA ALA A 395 11.07 -12.92 -29.07
C ALA A 395 11.63 -13.27 -30.45
N ARG A 396 11.52 -14.54 -30.87
CA ARG A 396 11.94 -14.98 -32.21
C ARG A 396 11.08 -14.37 -33.32
N ASN A 397 9.77 -14.30 -33.13
CA ASN A 397 8.84 -13.78 -34.14
C ASN A 397 9.08 -12.29 -34.40
N ILE A 398 9.20 -11.46 -33.35
CA ILE A 398 9.46 -10.02 -33.52
C ILE A 398 10.84 -9.78 -34.17
N ALA A 399 11.84 -10.57 -33.81
CA ALA A 399 13.17 -10.48 -34.41
C ALA A 399 13.17 -10.87 -35.89
N ALA A 400 12.38 -11.87 -36.29
CA ALA A 400 12.20 -12.29 -37.67
C ALA A 400 11.46 -11.25 -38.52
N GLN A 401 10.57 -10.46 -37.90
CA GLN A 401 9.87 -9.33 -38.53
C GLN A 401 10.73 -8.06 -38.63
N GLY A 402 11.99 -8.10 -38.17
CA GLY A 402 12.93 -6.98 -38.25
C GLY A 402 13.10 -6.18 -36.96
N HIS A 403 12.33 -6.48 -35.91
CA HIS A 403 12.39 -5.80 -34.61
C HIS A 403 13.36 -6.51 -33.66
N LYS A 404 14.64 -6.54 -34.02
CA LYS A 404 15.67 -7.21 -33.22
C LYS A 404 15.91 -6.47 -31.90
N PRO A 405 15.81 -7.15 -30.74
CA PRO A 405 16.15 -6.55 -29.47
C PRO A 405 17.63 -6.14 -29.43
N SER A 406 17.91 -4.96 -28.88
CA SER A 406 19.26 -4.42 -28.69
C SER A 406 19.45 -3.98 -27.24
N LEU A 407 20.67 -3.96 -26.72
CA LEU A 407 20.92 -3.52 -25.34
C LEU A 407 20.38 -2.10 -25.14
N SER A 408 19.63 -1.87 -24.07
CA SER A 408 19.03 -0.57 -23.79
C SER A 408 20.10 0.48 -23.46
N ASP A 409 19.94 1.68 -24.01
CA ASP A 409 20.88 2.78 -23.83
C ASP A 409 20.88 3.27 -22.37
N GLY A 410 21.98 3.03 -21.65
CA GLY A 410 22.36 3.71 -20.41
C GLY A 410 21.51 3.43 -19.14
N ASP A 411 20.29 2.90 -19.27
CA ASP A 411 19.40 2.64 -18.13
C ASP A 411 19.52 1.22 -17.57
N GLY A 412 20.25 0.32 -18.25
CA GLY A 412 20.69 -0.96 -17.67
C GLY A 412 19.60 -2.01 -17.43
N PHE A 413 18.39 -1.83 -17.96
CA PHE A 413 17.25 -2.73 -17.73
C PHE A 413 17.14 -3.91 -18.71
N GLY A 414 18.03 -4.04 -19.70
CA GLY A 414 18.09 -5.24 -20.56
C GLY A 414 18.03 -4.97 -22.05
N TRP A 415 17.23 -5.74 -22.79
CA TRP A 415 17.17 -5.70 -24.25
C TRP A 415 15.87 -5.07 -24.75
N LEU A 416 15.95 -4.05 -25.58
CA LEU A 416 14.82 -3.28 -26.11
C LEU A 416 14.66 -3.50 -27.61
N ALA A 417 13.45 -3.86 -28.03
CA ALA A 417 12.99 -3.78 -29.41
C ALA A 417 11.97 -2.64 -29.54
N LYS A 418 12.06 -1.85 -30.61
CA LYS A 418 11.16 -0.71 -30.87
C LYS A 418 10.29 -0.95 -32.10
N GLY A 419 9.13 -0.32 -32.13
CA GLY A 419 8.20 -0.33 -33.27
C GLY A 419 7.57 -1.70 -33.53
N VAL A 420 7.40 -2.53 -32.49
CA VAL A 420 6.80 -3.85 -32.63
C VAL A 420 5.30 -3.67 -32.90
N PRO A 421 4.73 -4.32 -33.95
CA PRO A 421 3.31 -4.18 -34.26
C PRO A 421 2.41 -4.72 -33.14
N ALA A 422 1.31 -4.01 -32.87
CA ALA A 422 0.28 -4.39 -31.90
C ALA A 422 -0.20 -5.85 -32.03
N VAL A 423 -0.32 -6.36 -33.25
CA VAL A 423 -0.75 -7.74 -33.54
C VAL A 423 0.15 -8.76 -32.82
N ALA A 424 1.47 -8.56 -32.82
CA ALA A 424 2.40 -9.45 -32.15
C ALA A 424 2.19 -9.45 -30.62
N ILE A 425 1.78 -8.31 -30.06
CA ILE A 425 1.47 -8.16 -28.63
C ILE A 425 0.17 -8.90 -28.28
N VAL A 426 -0.87 -8.74 -29.10
CA VAL A 426 -2.16 -9.41 -28.93
C VAL A 426 -2.01 -10.94 -29.03
N ASP A 427 -1.20 -11.42 -29.96
CA ASP A 427 -0.88 -12.85 -30.11
C ASP A 427 -0.17 -13.39 -28.86
N PHE A 428 0.85 -12.67 -28.37
CA PHE A 428 1.55 -13.02 -27.13
C PHE A 428 0.59 -13.10 -25.94
N LEU A 429 -0.26 -12.09 -25.74
CA LEU A 429 -1.25 -12.06 -24.65
C LEU A 429 -2.33 -13.14 -24.77
N THR A 430 -2.62 -13.60 -25.99
CA THR A 430 -3.55 -14.71 -26.23
C THR A 430 -2.94 -16.05 -25.84
N GLU A 431 -1.66 -16.24 -26.14
CA GLU A 431 -0.94 -17.49 -25.86
C GLU A 431 -0.42 -17.58 -24.42
N PHE A 432 -0.31 -16.45 -23.73
CA PHE A 432 0.11 -16.40 -22.33
C PHE A 432 -1.00 -16.94 -21.40
N ARG A 433 -0.68 -17.95 -20.61
CA ARG A 433 -1.58 -18.53 -19.60
C ARG A 433 -1.55 -17.65 -18.35
N ASN A 434 -2.50 -16.73 -18.25
CA ASN A 434 -2.69 -15.89 -17.07
C ASN A 434 -3.31 -16.69 -15.91
N HIS A 435 -2.98 -16.34 -14.66
CA HIS A 435 -3.61 -16.97 -13.51
C HIS A 435 -5.10 -16.59 -13.44
N PRO A 436 -6.03 -17.53 -13.18
CA PRO A 436 -7.46 -17.22 -13.12
C PRO A 436 -7.85 -16.18 -12.06
N GLY A 437 -7.06 -16.07 -10.99
CA GLY A 437 -7.24 -15.06 -9.93
C GLY A 437 -6.66 -13.68 -10.27
N ALA A 438 -5.84 -13.55 -11.30
CA ALA A 438 -5.21 -12.28 -11.70
C ALA A 438 -6.14 -11.47 -12.62
N LEU A 439 -7.22 -10.94 -12.06
CA LEU A 439 -8.31 -10.33 -12.84
C LEU A 439 -7.88 -9.10 -13.62
N LEU A 440 -7.05 -8.23 -13.03
CA LEU A 440 -6.56 -6.99 -13.66
C LEU A 440 -5.61 -7.26 -14.85
N THR A 441 -5.08 -8.47 -14.98
CA THR A 441 -4.24 -8.90 -16.10
C THR A 441 -4.95 -9.88 -17.05
N GLY A 442 -6.28 -10.02 -16.91
CA GLY A 442 -7.10 -10.86 -17.78
C GLY A 442 -6.92 -10.48 -19.25
N SER A 443 -6.51 -11.45 -20.09
CA SER A 443 -6.11 -11.19 -21.47
C SER A 443 -7.25 -10.67 -22.35
N GLY A 444 -8.50 -11.10 -22.15
CA GLY A 444 -9.65 -10.67 -22.96
C GLY A 444 -9.87 -9.16 -22.95
N PRO A 445 -10.10 -8.56 -21.77
CA PRO A 445 -10.15 -7.11 -21.55
C PRO A 445 -9.00 -6.34 -22.23
N ILE A 446 -7.76 -6.70 -21.93
CA ILE A 446 -6.57 -5.96 -22.39
C ILE A 446 -6.44 -6.04 -23.91
N LYS A 447 -6.65 -7.22 -24.50
CA LYS A 447 -6.59 -7.41 -25.94
C LYS A 447 -7.57 -6.53 -26.68
N ARG A 448 -8.83 -6.49 -26.22
CA ARG A 448 -9.86 -5.62 -26.84
C ARG A 448 -9.41 -4.15 -26.83
N TYR A 449 -8.83 -3.69 -25.72
CA TYR A 449 -8.33 -2.32 -25.62
C TYR A 449 -7.20 -2.02 -26.63
N ILE A 450 -6.29 -2.97 -26.83
CA ILE A 450 -5.19 -2.88 -27.81
C ILE A 450 -5.74 -2.92 -29.24
N GLU A 451 -6.57 -3.92 -29.56
CA GLU A 451 -7.16 -4.12 -30.90
C GLU A 451 -7.95 -2.90 -31.38
N GLU A 452 -8.67 -2.21 -30.48
CA GLU A 452 -9.43 -1.00 -30.82
C GLU A 452 -8.55 0.22 -31.12
N ARG A 453 -7.26 0.19 -30.78
CA ARG A 453 -6.30 1.30 -30.94
C ARG A 453 -5.06 0.91 -31.74
N GLN A 454 -5.03 -0.30 -32.31
CA GLN A 454 -3.89 -0.84 -33.03
C GLN A 454 -3.59 -0.09 -34.33
N ASP A 455 -4.56 0.67 -34.85
CA ASP A 455 -4.41 1.47 -36.07
C ASP A 455 -4.03 2.94 -35.78
N ASP A 456 -3.83 3.30 -34.49
CA ASP A 456 -3.52 4.67 -34.05
C ASP A 456 -2.54 4.66 -32.85
N GLU A 457 -2.99 5.03 -31.65
CA GLU A 457 -2.13 5.27 -30.47
C GLU A 457 -1.34 4.04 -29.99
N LEU A 458 -1.83 2.82 -30.27
CA LEU A 458 -1.21 1.57 -29.84
C LEU A 458 -0.69 0.74 -31.02
N ALA A 459 -0.41 1.37 -32.17
CA ALA A 459 0.12 0.67 -33.34
C ALA A 459 1.52 0.08 -33.11
N ASP A 460 2.41 0.89 -32.55
CA ASP A 460 3.83 0.61 -32.40
C ASP A 460 4.23 0.49 -30.92
N TRP A 461 4.82 -0.64 -30.56
CA TRP A 461 5.19 -0.97 -29.19
C TRP A 461 6.69 -0.98 -28.99
N ASP A 462 7.11 -0.51 -27.82
CA ASP A 462 8.39 -0.85 -27.24
C ASP A 462 8.26 -2.18 -26.49
N VAL A 463 9.21 -3.10 -26.71
CA VAL A 463 9.26 -4.39 -26.03
C VAL A 463 10.60 -4.52 -25.32
N LEU A 464 10.57 -4.52 -24.00
CA LEU A 464 11.73 -4.70 -23.13
C LEU A 464 11.78 -6.13 -22.59
N PHE A 465 12.91 -6.79 -22.79
CA PHE A 465 13.26 -8.03 -22.11
C PHE A 465 14.16 -7.67 -20.93
N SER A 466 13.58 -7.72 -19.72
CA SER A 466 14.23 -7.30 -18.50
C SER A 466 15.45 -8.16 -18.19
N SER A 467 16.59 -7.52 -17.97
CA SER A 467 17.83 -8.17 -17.57
C SER A 467 18.57 -7.28 -16.59
N VAL A 468 19.02 -7.84 -15.47
CA VAL A 468 19.78 -7.08 -14.47
C VAL A 468 21.24 -6.88 -14.90
N GLY A 469 21.88 -5.87 -14.31
CA GLY A 469 23.30 -5.57 -14.54
C GLY A 469 24.25 -6.65 -14.03
N THR A 470 25.55 -6.45 -14.27
CA THR A 470 26.62 -7.39 -13.92
C THR A 470 26.80 -7.49 -12.41
N ARG A 471 26.14 -8.46 -11.78
CA ARG A 471 26.46 -8.94 -10.43
C ARG A 471 27.04 -10.34 -10.53
N SER A 472 28.04 -10.65 -9.70
CA SER A 472 28.52 -12.02 -9.50
C SER A 472 27.42 -12.81 -8.81
N ASP A 473 27.04 -13.96 -9.37
CA ASP A 473 25.92 -14.81 -8.94
C ASP A 473 24.52 -14.36 -9.40
N VAL A 474 24.27 -14.39 -10.71
CA VAL A 474 22.94 -14.15 -11.30
C VAL A 474 22.55 -15.34 -12.17
N VAL A 475 21.32 -15.83 -12.01
CA VAL A 475 20.74 -16.86 -12.87
C VAL A 475 20.66 -16.31 -14.29
N THR A 476 21.19 -17.03 -15.26
CA THR A 476 21.18 -16.61 -16.65
C THR A 476 20.31 -17.52 -17.50
N ASP A 477 19.66 -16.93 -18.50
CA ASP A 477 18.81 -17.63 -19.46
C ASP A 477 19.06 -17.11 -20.87
N ASP A 478 19.19 -18.00 -21.85
CA ASP A 478 19.38 -17.65 -23.27
C ASP A 478 18.23 -18.16 -24.16
N SER A 479 17.13 -18.63 -23.55
CA SER A 479 16.00 -19.26 -24.24
C SER A 479 15.26 -18.30 -25.19
N LEU A 480 15.43 -17.00 -24.99
CA LEU A 480 14.91 -15.95 -25.87
C LEU A 480 15.78 -15.67 -27.11
N GLY A 481 16.95 -16.32 -27.23
CA GLY A 481 17.92 -16.11 -28.31
C GLY A 481 19.00 -15.07 -28.01
N PHE A 482 19.00 -14.51 -26.80
CA PHE A 482 20.01 -13.61 -26.26
C PHE A 482 20.11 -13.78 -24.75
N LEU A 483 21.27 -13.46 -24.17
CA LEU A 483 21.54 -13.68 -22.76
C LEU A 483 20.75 -12.69 -21.89
N ILE A 484 19.84 -13.23 -21.08
CA ILE A 484 19.15 -12.55 -19.99
C ILE A 484 19.79 -12.91 -18.67
N ARG A 485 20.10 -11.89 -17.88
CA ARG A 485 20.41 -12.04 -16.45
C ARG A 485 19.10 -11.91 -15.70
N CYS A 486 18.56 -13.04 -15.26
CA CYS A 486 17.24 -13.13 -14.65
C CYS A 486 17.18 -12.31 -13.36
N GLN A 487 16.05 -11.63 -13.20
CA GLN A 487 15.78 -10.86 -12.02
C GLN A 487 15.43 -11.80 -10.85
N ARG A 488 16.09 -11.64 -9.71
CA ARG A 488 15.74 -12.39 -8.49
C ARG A 488 14.48 -11.80 -7.85
N ARG A 489 13.54 -12.68 -7.52
CA ARG A 489 12.32 -12.35 -6.76
C ARG A 489 12.08 -13.45 -5.73
N THR A 490 11.69 -13.06 -4.54
CA THR A 490 11.27 -14.02 -3.52
C THR A 490 9.84 -14.47 -3.79
N GLU A 491 9.54 -15.73 -3.53
CA GLU A 491 8.19 -16.26 -3.47
C GLU A 491 7.39 -15.56 -2.35
N GLY A 492 6.17 -15.10 -2.66
CA GLY A 492 5.29 -14.50 -1.67
C GLY A 492 4.79 -15.54 -0.65
N LYS A 493 4.70 -15.19 0.64
CA LYS A 493 4.29 -16.09 1.73
C LYS A 493 2.89 -16.70 1.54
N LEU A 494 1.99 -16.00 0.86
CA LEU A 494 0.64 -16.47 0.52
C LEU A 494 0.59 -17.37 -0.72
N SER A 495 1.73 -17.73 -1.30
CA SER A 495 1.77 -18.67 -2.40
C SER A 495 1.37 -20.06 -1.91
N ASP A 496 0.61 -20.80 -2.72
CA ASP A 496 0.10 -22.13 -2.38
C ASP A 496 0.40 -23.15 -3.47
N SER A 497 -0.15 -24.37 -3.36
CA SER A 497 0.07 -25.43 -4.36
C SER A 497 -0.33 -25.09 -5.81
N LYS A 498 -1.18 -24.08 -6.02
CA LYS A 498 -1.70 -23.67 -7.34
C LYS A 498 -1.24 -22.29 -7.76
N THR A 499 -0.92 -21.44 -6.80
CA THR A 499 -0.65 -20.01 -6.98
C THR A 499 0.78 -19.70 -6.60
N LEU A 500 1.46 -18.95 -7.47
CA LEU A 500 2.78 -18.39 -7.24
C LEU A 500 2.66 -16.87 -7.23
N LEU A 501 2.86 -16.25 -6.06
CA LEU A 501 2.91 -14.80 -5.93
C LEU A 501 4.36 -14.33 -6.05
N VAL A 502 4.57 -13.36 -6.92
CA VAL A 502 5.88 -12.73 -7.13
C VAL A 502 6.08 -11.66 -6.07
N SER A 503 6.91 -11.97 -5.07
CA SER A 503 7.21 -11.15 -3.87
C SER A 503 6.01 -10.92 -2.94
N ASN A 504 6.30 -10.67 -1.65
CA ASN A 504 5.28 -10.26 -0.69
C ASN A 504 4.63 -8.91 -1.05
N ARG A 505 5.36 -8.04 -1.76
CA ARG A 505 4.84 -6.76 -2.25
C ARG A 505 3.97 -6.88 -3.50
N GLN A 506 3.78 -8.09 -4.03
CA GLN A 506 2.97 -8.35 -5.22
C GLN A 506 3.39 -7.47 -6.43
N ARG A 507 4.70 -7.27 -6.61
CA ARG A 507 5.29 -6.50 -7.72
C ARG A 507 6.26 -7.35 -8.53
N VAL A 508 6.17 -7.21 -9.85
CA VAL A 508 7.08 -7.81 -10.81
C VAL A 508 8.13 -6.79 -11.22
N SER A 509 7.70 -5.60 -11.62
CA SER A 509 8.54 -4.54 -12.14
C SER A 509 9.44 -3.91 -11.07
N THR A 510 10.56 -3.34 -11.51
CA THR A 510 11.44 -2.53 -10.64
C THR A 510 11.24 -1.06 -10.96
N ARG A 511 11.33 -0.22 -9.94
CA ARG A 511 11.25 1.23 -10.11
C ARG A 511 12.26 1.76 -11.13
N GLY A 512 11.81 2.67 -11.98
CA GLY A 512 12.61 3.27 -13.05
C GLY A 512 12.54 2.50 -14.37
N ILE A 513 11.86 1.34 -14.41
CA ILE A 513 11.80 0.53 -15.64
C ILE A 513 11.07 1.26 -16.78
N GLU A 514 10.11 2.14 -16.43
CA GLU A 514 9.37 2.96 -17.40
C GLU A 514 10.25 4.06 -18.03
N LYS A 515 11.47 4.29 -17.54
CA LYS A 515 12.46 5.15 -18.21
C LYS A 515 12.94 4.55 -19.54
N THR A 516 12.91 3.22 -19.67
CA THR A 516 13.41 2.51 -20.85
C THR A 516 12.57 2.84 -22.07
N GLY A 517 13.22 3.06 -23.23
CA GLY A 517 12.55 3.38 -24.49
C GLY A 517 12.34 4.88 -24.74
N LEU A 518 12.27 5.69 -23.67
CA LEU A 518 12.15 7.15 -23.79
C LEU A 518 13.39 7.79 -24.40
N SER A 519 13.18 8.85 -25.19
CA SER A 519 14.24 9.72 -25.67
C SER A 519 14.86 10.55 -24.53
N PHE A 520 16.06 11.08 -24.75
CA PHE A 520 16.70 12.00 -23.79
C PHE A 520 15.81 13.20 -23.46
N ALA A 521 15.12 13.76 -24.46
CA ALA A 521 14.21 14.88 -24.28
C ALA A 521 12.99 14.51 -23.42
N GLN A 522 12.39 13.34 -23.63
CA GLN A 522 11.27 12.86 -22.81
C GLN A 522 11.69 12.60 -21.36
N LYS A 523 12.85 11.99 -21.14
CA LYS A 523 13.41 11.77 -19.79
C LYS A 523 13.65 13.09 -19.07
N ALA A 524 14.29 14.05 -19.75
CA ALA A 524 14.53 15.38 -19.20
C ALA A 524 13.21 16.13 -18.90
N ALA A 525 12.20 16.00 -19.76
CA ALA A 525 10.88 16.60 -19.54
C ALA A 525 10.15 16.00 -18.33
N ALA A 526 10.18 14.66 -18.17
CA ALA A 526 9.64 13.98 -16.99
C ALA A 526 10.31 14.47 -15.70
N GLU A 527 11.66 14.48 -15.69
CA GLU A 527 12.43 14.87 -14.52
C GLU A 527 12.29 16.35 -14.16
N LEU A 528 12.23 17.24 -15.17
CA LEU A 528 11.99 18.67 -14.98
C LEU A 528 10.56 18.93 -14.49
N GLY A 529 9.57 18.29 -15.10
CA GLY A 529 8.16 18.40 -14.70
C GLY A 529 7.96 17.95 -13.25
N TYR A 530 8.57 16.84 -12.86
CA TYR A 530 8.50 16.35 -11.48
C TYR A 530 9.22 17.27 -10.48
N ARG A 531 10.38 17.85 -10.83
CA ARG A 531 11.05 18.84 -9.96
C ARG A 531 10.23 20.11 -9.78
N ALA A 532 9.66 20.64 -10.87
CA ALA A 532 8.79 21.81 -10.81
C ALA A 532 7.52 21.53 -9.99
N HIS A 533 7.01 20.31 -10.06
CA HIS A 533 5.92 19.84 -9.22
C HIS A 533 6.31 19.85 -7.73
N LEU A 534 7.46 19.29 -7.36
CA LEU A 534 7.97 19.32 -5.97
C LEU A 534 8.23 20.74 -5.45
N GLU A 535 8.73 21.64 -6.29
CA GLU A 535 8.91 23.06 -5.94
C GLU A 535 7.58 23.74 -5.58
N LYS A 536 6.51 23.47 -6.34
CA LYS A 536 5.16 23.99 -6.05
C LYS A 536 4.62 23.44 -4.73
N GLU A 537 4.95 22.21 -4.37
CA GLU A 537 4.61 21.60 -3.06
C GLU A 537 5.47 22.14 -1.90
N GLY A 538 6.31 23.16 -2.13
CA GLY A 538 7.18 23.73 -1.08
C GLY A 538 8.30 22.78 -0.65
N ARG A 539 8.67 21.83 -1.52
CA ARG A 539 9.71 20.81 -1.29
C ARG A 539 10.82 20.91 -2.35
N PRO A 540 11.57 22.03 -2.41
CA PRO A 540 12.62 22.20 -3.40
C PRO A 540 13.71 21.14 -3.20
N VAL A 541 14.16 20.57 -4.32
CA VAL A 541 15.16 19.50 -4.32
C VAL A 541 16.56 20.12 -4.27
N ASN A 542 17.13 20.20 -3.07
CA ASN A 542 18.47 20.77 -2.86
C ASN A 542 19.56 19.69 -2.95
N GLY A 543 20.32 19.66 -4.05
CA GLY A 543 21.59 18.92 -4.14
C GLY A 543 21.51 17.38 -4.27
N THR A 544 20.38 16.74 -3.97
CA THR A 544 20.16 15.30 -4.14
C THR A 544 19.19 15.01 -5.29
N THR A 545 19.51 14.08 -6.19
CA THR A 545 18.57 13.63 -7.23
C THR A 545 17.36 12.97 -6.57
N PRO A 546 16.12 13.45 -6.81
CA PRO A 546 14.94 12.88 -6.18
C PRO A 546 14.64 11.51 -6.79
N ASN A 547 13.95 10.65 -6.04
CA ASN A 547 13.54 9.36 -6.55
C ASN A 547 12.32 9.52 -7.47
N TYR A 548 12.56 9.64 -8.77
CA TYR A 548 11.50 9.85 -9.76
C TYR A 548 10.51 8.67 -9.79
N PRO A 549 9.19 8.93 -9.75
CA PRO A 549 8.19 7.88 -9.88
C PRO A 549 8.02 7.46 -11.35
N ASP A 550 7.65 6.21 -11.60
CA ASP A 550 7.52 5.68 -12.95
C ASP A 550 6.37 6.32 -13.75
N TRP A 551 5.29 6.75 -13.09
CA TRP A 551 4.20 7.50 -13.74
C TRP A 551 4.67 8.81 -14.39
N ALA A 552 5.72 9.46 -13.85
CA ALA A 552 6.26 10.69 -14.44
C ALA A 552 6.92 10.41 -15.81
N TYR A 553 7.56 9.24 -15.94
CA TYR A 553 8.09 8.77 -17.21
C TYR A 553 6.98 8.29 -18.14
N ARG A 554 5.98 7.57 -17.60
CA ARG A 554 4.79 7.11 -18.34
C ARG A 554 4.07 8.25 -19.05
N ALA A 555 3.86 9.36 -18.35
CA ALA A 555 3.20 10.57 -18.88
C ALA A 555 3.91 11.19 -20.09
N GLN A 556 5.19 10.89 -20.32
CA GLN A 556 5.97 11.37 -21.48
C GLN A 556 6.04 10.36 -22.63
N ARG A 557 5.50 9.13 -22.46
CA ARG A 557 5.55 8.09 -23.48
C ARG A 557 4.60 8.39 -24.62
N THR A 558 5.05 8.07 -25.83
CA THR A 558 4.23 8.08 -27.05
C THR A 558 3.87 6.68 -27.51
N SER A 559 4.70 5.70 -27.17
CA SER A 559 4.50 4.28 -27.48
C SER A 559 4.33 3.49 -26.19
N PRO A 560 3.38 2.55 -26.15
CA PRO A 560 3.26 1.61 -25.04
C PRO A 560 4.50 0.72 -24.90
N LEU A 561 4.75 0.28 -23.67
CA LEU A 561 5.87 -0.59 -23.32
C LEU A 561 5.37 -1.91 -22.75
N LEU A 562 5.64 -3.01 -23.46
CA LEU A 562 5.56 -4.35 -22.91
C LEU A 562 6.92 -4.71 -22.29
N VAL A 563 6.93 -5.07 -21.02
CA VAL A 563 8.12 -5.63 -20.36
C VAL A 563 7.90 -7.11 -20.10
N LEU A 564 8.83 -7.94 -20.59
CA LEU A 564 8.92 -9.35 -20.29
C LEU A 564 9.98 -9.60 -19.23
N HIS A 565 9.57 -10.27 -18.16
CA HIS A 565 10.41 -10.56 -17.00
C HIS A 565 10.71 -12.05 -16.96
N LEU A 566 11.99 -12.40 -16.96
CA LEU A 566 12.45 -13.75 -16.63
C LEU A 566 12.93 -13.73 -15.18
N LEU A 567 12.10 -14.29 -14.30
CA LEU A 567 12.27 -14.22 -12.86
C LEU A 567 12.91 -15.50 -12.33
N ALA A 568 14.05 -15.36 -11.67
CA ALA A 568 14.60 -16.41 -10.82
C ALA A 568 13.90 -16.33 -9.46
N ILE A 569 12.92 -17.21 -9.25
CA ILE A 569 12.15 -17.23 -8.00
C ILE A 569 12.92 -17.99 -6.93
N GLN A 570 13.05 -17.38 -5.76
CA GLN A 570 13.71 -17.97 -4.60
C GLN A 570 12.72 -18.11 -3.44
N ASP A 571 12.95 -19.10 -2.57
CA ASP A 571 12.24 -19.19 -1.31
C ASP A 571 12.72 -18.08 -0.34
N PRO A 572 12.06 -17.90 0.81
CA PRO A 572 12.48 -16.92 1.81
C PRO A 572 13.91 -17.15 2.37
N GLN A 573 14.47 -18.35 2.21
CA GLN A 573 15.82 -18.73 2.62
C GLN A 573 16.87 -18.38 1.54
N GLY A 574 16.43 -17.96 0.35
CA GLY A 574 17.27 -17.57 -0.77
C GLY A 574 17.64 -18.72 -1.71
N GLU A 575 17.08 -19.91 -1.52
CA GLU A 575 17.27 -21.03 -2.43
C GLU A 575 16.32 -20.92 -3.61
N SER A 576 16.79 -21.27 -4.81
CA SER A 576 15.95 -21.24 -6.01
C SER A 576 14.86 -22.30 -5.89
N ILE A 577 13.57 -21.90 -5.92
CA ILE A 577 12.46 -22.87 -5.88
C ILE A 577 12.39 -23.73 -7.14
N ARG A 578 13.11 -23.33 -8.20
CA ARG A 578 13.20 -24.02 -9.48
C ARG A 578 14.44 -23.62 -10.27
N SER A 579 14.87 -24.49 -11.18
CA SER A 579 16.02 -24.23 -12.06
C SER A 579 15.70 -23.24 -13.18
N ASP A 580 14.48 -23.32 -13.71
CA ASP A 580 14.05 -22.53 -14.86
C ASP A 580 13.37 -21.23 -14.43
N PRO A 581 13.70 -20.09 -15.06
CA PRO A 581 13.06 -18.82 -14.72
C PRO A 581 11.57 -18.84 -15.08
N VAL A 582 10.80 -18.08 -14.31
CA VAL A 582 9.37 -17.88 -14.48
C VAL A 582 9.12 -16.64 -15.31
N VAL A 583 8.21 -16.72 -16.28
CA VAL A 583 7.84 -15.56 -17.11
C VAL A 583 6.68 -14.82 -16.48
N ALA A 584 6.89 -13.52 -16.28
CA ALA A 584 5.86 -12.54 -15.97
C ALA A 584 5.93 -11.39 -16.98
N TRP A 585 4.89 -10.57 -17.08
CA TRP A 585 4.89 -9.39 -17.92
C TRP A 585 4.28 -8.19 -17.20
N SER A 586 4.67 -7.00 -17.65
CA SER A 586 3.99 -5.75 -17.30
C SER A 586 3.79 -4.89 -18.55
N ILE A 587 2.70 -4.14 -18.61
CA ILE A 587 2.42 -3.21 -19.70
C ILE A 587 2.27 -1.81 -19.12
N SER A 588 3.06 -0.88 -19.63
CA SER A 588 2.94 0.56 -19.41
C SER A 588 2.25 1.19 -20.62
N PHE A 589 1.03 1.66 -20.43
CA PHE A 589 0.26 2.34 -21.46
C PHE A 589 0.53 3.86 -21.41
N PRO A 590 0.68 4.53 -22.57
CA PRO A 590 0.85 5.97 -22.63
C PRO A 590 -0.47 6.70 -22.33
N PRO A 591 -0.43 8.02 -22.10
CA PRO A 591 -1.63 8.85 -22.11
C PRO A 591 -2.37 8.77 -23.45
N THR A 592 -3.71 8.81 -23.40
CA THR A 592 -4.58 8.79 -24.59
C THR A 592 -5.08 10.19 -24.93
N ARG A 593 -5.14 10.52 -26.22
CA ARG A 593 -5.81 11.70 -26.80
C ARG A 593 -7.24 11.37 -27.25
N LEU A 594 -7.55 10.09 -27.42
CA LEU A 594 -8.90 9.62 -27.74
C LEU A 594 -9.78 9.65 -26.49
N LYS A 595 -11.11 9.63 -26.71
CA LYS A 595 -12.04 9.42 -25.58
C LYS A 595 -11.69 8.09 -24.93
N GLU A 596 -11.38 8.13 -23.63
CA GLU A 596 -11.04 6.94 -22.88
C GLU A 596 -12.20 5.94 -22.96
N LYS A 597 -11.89 4.73 -23.45
CA LYS A 597 -12.84 3.62 -23.47
C LYS A 597 -12.45 2.67 -22.36
N HIS A 598 -13.43 2.35 -21.53
CA HIS A 598 -13.27 1.46 -20.41
C HIS A 598 -13.32 0.00 -20.85
N VAL A 599 -12.64 -0.81 -20.07
CA VAL A 599 -12.61 -2.25 -20.26
C VAL A 599 -13.36 -2.92 -19.13
N GLU A 600 -14.33 -3.76 -19.49
CA GLU A 600 -15.16 -4.49 -18.52
C GLU A 600 -14.42 -5.70 -17.95
N PHE A 601 -14.12 -5.64 -16.66
CA PHE A 601 -13.68 -6.77 -15.85
C PHE A 601 -14.84 -7.33 -15.05
N VAL A 602 -15.06 -8.64 -15.13
CA VAL A 602 -16.14 -9.30 -14.40
C VAL A 602 -15.56 -10.06 -13.21
N VAL A 603 -15.95 -9.64 -12.01
CA VAL A 603 -15.51 -10.25 -10.75
C VAL A 603 -16.65 -11.06 -10.14
N ASN A 604 -16.33 -12.26 -9.64
CA ASN A 604 -17.26 -13.07 -8.86
C ASN A 604 -17.21 -12.69 -7.37
N THR A 605 -18.36 -12.64 -6.70
CA THR A 605 -18.48 -12.37 -5.26
C THR A 605 -17.86 -13.44 -4.37
N THR A 606 -17.77 -14.70 -4.83
CA THR A 606 -17.02 -15.76 -4.12
C THR A 606 -15.53 -15.46 -4.08
N TRP A 607 -14.94 -15.07 -5.21
CA TRP A 607 -13.53 -14.68 -5.29
C TRP A 607 -13.24 -13.48 -4.40
N LEU A 608 -14.13 -12.48 -4.40
CA LEU A 608 -14.02 -11.31 -3.52
C LEU A 608 -14.05 -11.68 -2.04
N ARG A 609 -14.83 -12.69 -1.65
CA ARG A 609 -14.85 -13.17 -0.25
C ARG A 609 -13.61 -13.96 0.11
N GLU A 610 -13.08 -14.76 -0.81
CA GLU A 610 -11.84 -15.52 -0.56
C GLU A 610 -10.61 -14.62 -0.47
N HIS A 611 -10.61 -13.49 -1.20
CA HIS A 611 -9.48 -12.55 -1.20
C HIS A 611 -9.68 -11.41 -0.22
N TYR A 612 -10.91 -10.96 0.05
CA TYR A 612 -11.20 -9.77 0.87
C TYR A 612 -12.25 -10.01 1.98
N GLY A 613 -12.61 -11.26 2.27
CA GLY A 613 -13.73 -11.61 3.14
C GLY A 613 -13.51 -11.27 4.61
N ASP A 614 -12.29 -11.43 5.11
CA ASP A 614 -11.95 -11.09 6.50
C ASP A 614 -12.19 -9.60 6.75
N ASP A 615 -11.75 -8.73 5.83
CA ASP A 615 -11.93 -7.26 5.84
C ASP A 615 -13.40 -6.78 5.95
N LEU A 616 -14.38 -7.63 5.61
CA LEU A 616 -15.81 -7.31 5.59
C LEU A 616 -16.51 -7.68 6.89
N GLU A 617 -16.18 -8.84 7.49
CA GLU A 617 -16.62 -9.18 8.84
C GLU A 617 -16.12 -8.15 9.86
N GLU A 618 -14.96 -7.53 9.59
CA GLU A 618 -14.40 -6.43 10.41
C GLU A 618 -15.28 -5.17 10.44
N GLU A 619 -16.06 -4.90 9.38
CA GLU A 619 -16.97 -3.74 9.34
C GLU A 619 -18.40 -4.04 9.76
N GLU A 620 -18.90 -5.27 9.59
CA GLU A 620 -20.21 -5.65 10.15
C GLU A 620 -20.19 -5.61 11.69
N MET A 621 -19.07 -6.00 12.32
CA MET A 621 -18.89 -5.84 13.78
C MET A 621 -18.78 -4.38 14.25
N LEU A 622 -18.53 -3.42 13.35
CA LEU A 622 -18.56 -1.98 13.66
C LEU A 622 -19.99 -1.41 13.62
N GLY A 623 -20.96 -2.14 13.06
CA GLY A 623 -22.36 -1.73 12.98
C GLY A 623 -23.21 -2.11 14.19
N ASP A 624 -22.71 -3.01 15.04
CA ASP A 624 -23.41 -3.53 16.21
C ASP A 624 -23.19 -2.69 17.50
N ASP A 625 -22.31 -1.68 17.45
CA ASP A 625 -22.06 -0.74 18.56
C ASP A 625 -22.76 0.63 18.33
N VAL A 626 -24.08 0.61 18.08
CA VAL A 626 -24.96 1.78 18.29
C VAL A 626 -26.23 1.38 19.05
#